data_AF-A0A7C1DNP4-F1
#
_entry.id   AF-A0A7C1DNP4-F1
#
_cell.length_a   1.000
_cell.length_b   1.000
_cell.length_c   1.000
_cell.angle_alpha   90.00
_cell.angle_beta   90.00
_cell.angle_gamma   90.00
#
_symmetry.space_group_name_H-M   'P 1'
#
loop_
_entity.id
_entity.type
_entity.pdbx_description
1 polymer ?
#
loop_
_entity_poly.entity_id
_entity_poly.type
_entity_poly.pdbx_seq_one_letter_code
_entity_poly.pdbx_strand_id
1 'polypeptide(L)' 'VDDMVQDPVCGTYVPLREAYQRVIDGKVHYFCSERCADLFMEQHGRRQS' A
#
# COMPACT_ATOMS: atom_id res chain seq x y z
N VAL A 1 15.92 -12.60 9.08
CA VAL A 1 15.82 -11.19 8.68
C VAL A 1 14.36 -10.93 8.43
N ASP A 2 13.79 -9.95 9.11
CA ASP A 2 12.41 -9.53 8.88
C ASP A 2 12.40 -8.58 7.70
N ASP A 3 11.82 -8.99 6.57
CA ASP A 3 11.59 -8.10 5.43
C ASP A 3 10.56 -7.05 5.86
N MET A 4 11.00 -5.79 5.94
CA MET A 4 10.12 -4.66 6.24
C MET A 4 9.83 -3.92 4.95
N VAL A 5 8.57 -3.55 4.77
CA VAL A 5 8.11 -2.72 3.66
C VAL A 5 7.63 -1.39 4.17
N GLN A 6 7.91 -0.34 3.39
CA GLN A 6 7.45 0.99 3.69
C GLN A 6 6.12 1.23 2.99
N ASP A 7 5.12 1.66 3.76
CA ASP A 7 3.83 2.09 3.23
C ASP A 7 4.02 3.38 2.39
N PRO A 8 3.60 3.41 1.12
CA PRO A 8 3.82 4.55 0.24
C PRO A 8 2.92 5.77 0.54
N VAL A 9 1.90 5.62 1.39
CA VAL A 9 0.96 6.68 1.76
C VAL A 9 1.43 7.44 2.99
N CYS A 10 1.79 6.71 4.05
CA CYS A 10 2.18 7.30 5.34
C CYS A 10 3.67 7.18 5.65
N GLY A 11 4.42 6.37 4.91
CA GLY A 11 5.86 6.15 5.14
C GLY A 11 6.17 5.21 6.30
N THR A 12 5.16 4.54 6.88
CA THR A 12 5.33 3.62 8.01
C THR A 12 5.98 2.32 7.56
N TYR A 13 6.96 1.84 8.31
CA TYR A 13 7.57 0.53 8.08
C TYR A 13 6.78 -0.56 8.81
N VAL A 14 6.30 -1.54 8.06
CA VAL A 14 5.61 -2.72 8.60
C VAL A 14 6.29 -4.00 8.11
N PRO A 15 6.23 -5.10 8.88
CA PRO A 15 6.72 -6.40 8.41
C PRO A 15 5.94 -6.84 7.16
N LEU A 16 6.64 -7.28 6.11
CA LEU A 16 6.05 -7.75 4.84
C LEU A 16 4.96 -8.80 5.05
N ARG A 17 5.18 -9.68 6.05
CA ARG A 17 4.25 -10.74 6.47
C ARG A 17 2.94 -10.24 7.09
N GLU A 18 2.96 -9.07 7.71
CA GLU A 18 1.81 -8.43 8.35
C GLU A 18 1.24 -7.28 7.50
N ALA A 19 1.98 -6.86 6.47
CA ALA A 19 1.57 -5.80 5.58
C ALA A 19 0.31 -6.20 4.81
N TYR A 20 -0.60 -5.24 4.69
CA TYR A 20 -1.81 -5.38 3.91
C TYR A 20 -1.47 -5.30 2.42
N GLN A 21 -1.73 -6.38 1.70
CA GLN A 21 -1.41 -6.51 0.28
C GLN A 21 -2.63 -6.22 -0.57
N ARG A 22 -2.48 -5.37 -1.59
CA ARG A 22 -3.57 -5.07 -2.54
C ARG A 22 -3.04 -4.96 -3.96
N VAL A 23 -3.79 -5.49 -4.92
CA VAL A 23 -3.47 -5.37 -6.34
C VAL A 23 -4.10 -4.10 -6.89
N ILE A 24 -3.27 -3.18 -7.38
CA ILE A 24 -3.68 -1.90 -7.95
C ILE A 24 -2.95 -1.76 -9.28
N ASP A 25 -3.68 -1.50 -10.37
CA ASP A 25 -3.12 -1.41 -11.73
C ASP A 25 -2.33 -2.66 -12.15
N GLY A 26 -2.75 -3.84 -11.68
CA GLY A 26 -2.06 -5.11 -11.94
C GLY A 26 -0.74 -5.32 -11.18
N LYS A 27 -0.38 -4.40 -10.26
CA LYS A 27 0.80 -4.52 -9.38
C LYS A 27 0.39 -4.75 -7.93
N VAL A 28 1.12 -5.61 -7.23
CA VAL A 28 0.94 -5.82 -5.79
C VAL A 28 1.60 -4.67 -5.04
N HIS A 29 0.81 -3.97 -4.24
CA HIS A 29 1.26 -2.93 -3.33
C HIS A 29 1.07 -3.37 -1.88
N TYR A 30 2.00 -2.94 -1.02
CA TYR A 30 2.03 -3.26 0.39
C TYR A 30 1.74 -2.01 1.23
N PHE A 31 0.85 -2.15 2.20
CA PHE A 31 0.37 -1.07 3.04
C PHE A 31 0.44 -1.45 4.51
N CYS A 32 0.55 -0.46 5.39
CA CYS A 32 0.49 -0.67 6.83
C CYS A 32 -0.92 -1.04 7.30
N SER A 33 -1.95 -0.67 6.53
CA SER A 33 -3.35 -0.87 6.85
C SER A 33 -4.24 -0.77 5.62
N GLU A 34 -5.45 -1.32 5.71
CA GLU A 34 -6.48 -1.20 4.67
C GLU A 34 -6.80 0.26 4.33
N ARG A 35 -6.87 1.13 5.35
CA ARG A 35 -7.11 2.58 5.15
C ARG A 35 -6.06 3.22 4.25
N CYS A 36 -4.79 2.84 4.35
CA CYS A 36 -3.75 3.34 3.46
C CYS A 36 -3.92 2.79 2.04
N ALA A 37 -4.32 1.53 1.89
CA ALA A 37 -4.65 0.97 0.57
C ALA A 37 -5.82 1.71 -0.10
N ASP A 38 -6.88 2.06 0.65
CA ASP A 38 -8.01 2.85 0.14
C ASP A 38 -7.60 4.27 -0.25
N LEU A 39 -6.82 4.96 0.58
CA LEU A 39 -6.29 6.29 0.26
C LEU A 39 -5.41 6.25 -0.99
N PHE A 40 -4.56 5.22 -1.11
CA PHE A 40 -3.72 5.02 -2.29
C PHE A 40 -4.56 4.81 -3.54
N MET A 41 -5.59 3.97 -3.48
CA MET A 41 -6.53 3.76 -4.59
C MET A 41 -7.29 5.04 -4.95
N GLU A 42 -7.74 5.84 -3.98
CA GLU A 42 -8.44 7.09 -4.26
C GLU A 42 -7.51 8.10 -4.96
N GLN A 43 -6.26 8.20 -4.54
CA GLN A 43 -5.27 9.09 -5.15
C GLN A 43 -4.82 8.62 -6.54
N HIS A 44 -4.62 7.30 -6.72
CA HIS A 44 -4.18 6.73 -8.00
C HIS A 44 -5.32 6.50 -9.00
N GLY A 45 -6.55 6.31 -8.52
CA GLY A 45 -7.75 6.14 -9.35
C GLY A 45 -8.33 7.47 -9.86
N ARG A 46 -8.05 8.61 -9.21
CA ARG A 46 -8.53 9.94 -9.63
C ARG A 46 -7.74 10.57 -10.79
N ARG A 47 -6.68 9.92 -11.27
CA ARG A 47 -5.76 10.51 -12.26
C ARG A 47 -6.11 10.23 -13.73
N GLN A 48 -7.39 10.05 -14.03
CA GLN A 48 -7.89 9.94 -15.41
C GLN A 48 -9.22 10.70 -15.58
N SER A 49 -9.16 12.04 -15.58
CA SER A 49 -10.12 12.94 -16.23
C SER A 49 -9.43 14.28 -16.51
#